data_AF-A0AA51QR10-F1
#
_entry.id   AF-A0AA51QR10-F1
#
_cell.length_a   1.000
_cell.length_b   1.000
_cell.length_c   1.000
_cell.angle_alpha   90.00
_cell.angle_beta   90.00
_cell.angle_gamma   90.00
#
_symmetry.space_group_name_H-M   'P 1'
#
loop_
_entity.id
_entity.type
_entity.pdbx_description
1 polymer ?
#
loop_
_entity_poly.entity_id
_entity_poly.type
_entity_poly.pdbx_seq_one_letter_code
_entity_poly.pdbx_strand_id
1 'polypeptide(L)'
;MTEPVTGIGPQKPQPDPRGILTFDYLPEHMQALEDARQAADYDDALHHRGPWTRPATDTERELLLHLGYELRDGLSTTVEYLTPGVRRRTWNLPEPTPQESAG
;
A
#
# COMPACT_ATOMS: atom_id res chain seq x y z
N MET A 1 2.18 15.25 -14.62
CA MET A 1 0.88 14.57 -14.72
C MET A 1 1.20 13.10 -14.86
N THR A 2 1.09 12.33 -13.79
CA THR A 2 1.31 10.87 -13.82
C THR A 2 0.05 10.25 -14.41
N GLU A 3 0.19 9.53 -15.52
CA GLU A 3 -0.96 8.83 -16.11
C GLU A 3 -1.50 7.78 -15.12
N PRO A 4 -2.83 7.57 -15.04
CA PRO A 4 -3.40 6.60 -14.12
C PRO A 4 -2.89 5.20 -14.46
N VAL A 5 -2.39 4.49 -13.44
CA VAL A 5 -1.94 3.11 -13.62
C VAL A 5 -3.15 2.23 -13.98
N THR A 6 -3.06 1.54 -15.11
CA THR A 6 -4.10 0.63 -15.61
C THR A 6 -3.79 -0.81 -15.23
N GLY A 7 -4.82 -1.67 -15.16
CA GLY A 7 -4.65 -3.10 -14.91
C GLY A 7 -4.50 -3.51 -13.44
N ILE A 8 -4.78 -2.59 -12.51
CA ILE A 8 -4.95 -2.93 -11.08
C ILE A 8 -6.33 -3.60 -10.91
N GLY A 9 -6.35 -4.77 -10.28
CA GLY A 9 -7.58 -5.50 -9.98
C GLY A 9 -8.39 -4.88 -8.84
N PRO A 10 -9.58 -5.41 -8.55
CA PRO A 10 -10.37 -4.94 -7.42
C PRO A 10 -9.61 -5.07 -6.09
N GLN A 11 -9.82 -4.10 -5.21
CA GLN A 11 -9.35 -4.17 -3.82
C GLN A 11 -10.02 -5.36 -3.11
N LYS A 12 -9.26 -6.09 -2.29
CA LYS A 12 -9.84 -7.15 -1.45
C LYS A 12 -10.82 -6.57 -0.41
N PRO A 13 -11.82 -7.36 0.04
CA PRO A 13 -12.78 -6.91 1.05
C PRO A 13 -12.10 -6.38 2.32
N GLN A 14 -12.58 -5.23 2.81
CA GLN A 14 -12.04 -4.59 4.01
C GLN A 14 -12.90 -4.90 5.25
N PRO A 15 -12.31 -5.01 6.45
CA PRO A 15 -10.88 -4.84 6.74
C PRO A 15 -10.03 -6.08 6.40
N ASP A 16 -8.97 -5.91 5.60
CA ASP A 16 -7.94 -6.94 5.41
C ASP A 16 -6.83 -6.76 6.46
N PRO A 17 -6.35 -7.82 7.14
CA PRO A 17 -5.31 -7.71 8.16
C PRO A 17 -3.99 -7.14 7.63
N ARG A 18 -3.73 -7.21 6.32
CA ARG A 18 -2.54 -6.64 5.67
C ARG A 18 -2.65 -5.14 5.38
N GLY A 19 -3.86 -4.59 5.50
CA GLY A 19 -4.17 -3.19 5.23
C GLY A 19 -4.80 -2.97 3.84
N ILE A 20 -4.99 -1.69 3.52
CA ILE A 20 -5.81 -1.24 2.39
C ILE A 20 -5.16 -1.48 1.01
N LEU A 21 -3.84 -1.63 0.93
CA LEU A 21 -3.14 -1.89 -0.34
C LEU A 21 -3.07 -3.39 -0.66
N THR A 22 -4.22 -4.02 -0.71
CA THR A 22 -4.35 -5.45 -1.04
C THR A 22 -5.36 -5.62 -2.17
N PHE A 23 -4.90 -6.13 -3.31
CA PHE A 23 -5.69 -6.24 -4.54
C PHE A 23 -5.74 -7.70 -5.02
N ASP A 24 -6.68 -8.03 -5.91
CA ASP A 24 -6.75 -9.37 -6.52
C ASP A 24 -5.60 -9.63 -7.49
N TYR A 25 -5.15 -8.60 -8.22
CA TYR A 25 -3.98 -8.64 -9.08
C TYR A 25 -3.41 -7.24 -9.28
N LEU A 26 -2.12 -7.18 -9.61
CA LEU A 26 -1.40 -5.97 -10.00
C LEU A 26 -0.77 -6.18 -11.39
N PRO A 27 -0.51 -5.10 -12.14
CA PRO A 27 0.38 -5.15 -13.30
C PRO A 27 1.74 -5.74 -12.92
N GLU A 28 2.36 -6.50 -13.82
CA GLU A 28 3.60 -7.26 -13.55
C GLU A 28 4.71 -6.41 -12.91
N HIS A 29 4.93 -5.19 -13.43
CA HIS A 29 5.95 -4.29 -12.91
C HIS A 29 5.63 -3.83 -11.47
N MET A 30 4.36 -3.56 -11.14
CA MET A 30 3.96 -3.19 -9.78
C MET A 30 4.04 -4.39 -8.84
N GLN A 31 3.65 -5.58 -9.30
CA GLN A 31 3.78 -6.81 -8.52
C GLN A 31 5.24 -7.05 -8.14
N ALA A 32 6.17 -6.91 -9.09
CA ALA A 32 7.60 -7.05 -8.83
C ALA A 32 8.12 -6.02 -7.80
N LEU A 33 7.66 -4.77 -7.89
CA LEU A 33 8.01 -3.72 -6.93
C LEU A 33 7.45 -4.00 -5.52
N GLU A 34 6.21 -4.48 -5.43
CA GLU A 34 5.57 -4.84 -4.17
C GLU A 34 6.20 -6.07 -3.50
N ASP A 35 6.58 -7.08 -4.29
CA ASP A 35 7.30 -8.26 -3.82
C ASP A 35 8.70 -7.89 -3.31
N ALA A 36 9.42 -7.04 -4.05
CA ALA A 36 10.72 -6.52 -3.61
C ALA A 36 10.59 -5.71 -2.31
N ARG A 37 9.55 -4.87 -2.19
CA ARG A 37 9.29 -4.10 -0.97
C ARG A 37 8.91 -5.00 0.20
N GLN A 38 8.19 -6.10 -0.05
CA GLN A 38 7.89 -7.09 0.98
C GLN A 38 9.14 -7.78 1.50
N ALA A 39 10.07 -8.16 0.62
CA ALA A 39 11.35 -8.73 1.03
C ALA A 39 12.18 -7.73 1.85
N ALA A 40 12.25 -6.47 1.41
CA ALA A 40 12.99 -5.44 2.13
C ALA A 40 12.35 -5.07 3.49
N ASP A 41 11.02 -5.00 3.58
CA ASP A 41 10.33 -4.77 4.86
C ASP A 41 10.55 -5.95 5.84
N TYR A 42 10.70 -7.18 5.33
CA TYR A 42 11.00 -8.34 6.16
C TYR A 42 12.42 -8.29 6.72
N ASP A 43 13.41 -7.85 5.92
CA ASP A 43 14.77 -7.64 6.39
C ASP A 43 14.86 -6.49 7.40
N ASP A 44 14.19 -5.37 7.12
CA ASP A 44 14.10 -4.24 8.07
C ASP A 44 13.48 -4.69 9.41
N ALA A 45 12.47 -5.56 9.39
CA ALA A 45 11.83 -6.08 10.60
C ALA A 45 12.83 -6.76 11.57
N LEU A 46 13.94 -7.33 11.07
CA LEU A 46 14.97 -7.94 11.91
C LEU A 46 15.69 -6.91 12.80
N HIS A 47 15.64 -5.64 12.40
CA HIS A 47 16.26 -4.52 13.10
C HIS A 47 15.28 -3.76 14.01
N HIS A 48 14.01 -4.15 14.03
CA HIS A 48 12.95 -3.49 14.79
C HIS A 48 12.27 -4.46 15.78
N ARG A 49 11.93 -3.96 16.98
CA ARG A 49 11.22 -4.76 18.02
C ARG A 49 9.70 -4.58 18.01
N GLY A 50 9.17 -3.86 17.02
CA GLY A 50 7.76 -3.47 16.92
C GLY A 50 7.50 -2.69 15.63
N PRO A 51 6.35 -2.01 15.51
CA PRO A 51 6.05 -1.19 14.33
C PRO A 51 7.13 -0.14 14.09
N TRP A 52 7.42 0.11 12.82
CA TRP A 52 8.34 1.19 12.41
C TRP A 52 7.73 1.99 11.26
N THR A 53 8.35 3.13 10.97
CA THR A 53 7.90 4.02 9.90
C THR A 53 9.00 4.21 8.88
N ARG A 54 8.60 4.32 7.61
CA ARG A 54 9.46 4.73 6.50
C ARG A 54 8.67 5.62 5.54
N PRO A 55 9.33 6.35 4.63
CA PRO A 55 8.63 7.02 3.54
C PRO A 55 7.77 6.03 2.72
N ALA A 56 6.59 6.47 2.29
CA ALA A 56 5.78 5.73 1.34
C ALA A 56 6.52 5.64 0.00
N THR A 57 6.59 4.45 -0.58
CA THR A 57 7.20 4.27 -1.90
C THR A 57 6.33 4.90 -2.99
N ASP A 58 6.91 5.16 -4.17
CA ASP A 58 6.14 5.63 -5.32
C ASP A 58 5.00 4.67 -5.66
N THR A 59 5.24 3.35 -5.61
CA THR A 59 4.21 2.33 -5.83
C THR A 59 3.09 2.40 -4.79
N GLU A 60 3.40 2.58 -3.50
CA GLU A 60 2.37 2.74 -2.46
C GLU A 60 1.54 4.00 -2.70
N ARG A 61 2.20 5.11 -3.09
CA ARG A 61 1.53 6.36 -3.41
C ARG A 61 0.61 6.21 -4.62
N GLU A 62 1.06 5.56 -5.68
CA GLU A 62 0.24 5.27 -6.86
C GLU A 62 -0.97 4.40 -6.53
N LEU A 63 -0.81 3.35 -5.72
CA LEU A 63 -1.92 2.49 -5.31
C LEU A 63 -2.93 3.21 -4.40
N LEU A 64 -2.46 4.11 -3.52
CA LEU A 64 -3.36 4.93 -2.70
C LEU A 64 -4.13 5.96 -3.56
N LEU A 65 -3.47 6.59 -4.53
CA LEU A 65 -4.13 7.48 -5.50
C LEU A 65 -5.19 6.70 -6.31
N HIS A 66 -4.88 5.48 -6.71
CA HIS A 66 -5.83 4.60 -7.41
C HIS A 66 -7.08 4.29 -6.57
N LEU A 67 -6.93 4.19 -5.24
CA LEU A 67 -8.05 4.02 -4.30
C LEU A 67 -8.81 5.33 -4.01
N GLY A 68 -8.45 6.46 -4.63
CA GLY A 68 -9.12 7.74 -4.43
C GLY A 68 -8.67 8.53 -3.19
N TYR A 69 -7.52 8.20 -2.61
CA TYR A 69 -6.95 9.00 -1.51
C TYR A 69 -6.19 10.21 -2.02
N GLU A 70 -6.34 11.33 -1.33
CA GLU A 70 -5.46 12.49 -1.50
C GLU A 70 -4.18 12.32 -0.68
N LEU A 71 -3.04 12.49 -1.33
CA LEU A 71 -1.74 12.27 -0.69
C LEU A 71 -1.05 13.56 -0.34
N ARG A 72 -0.51 13.61 0.89
CA ARG A 72 0.36 14.69 1.35
C ARG A 72 1.80 14.42 0.91
N ASP A 73 2.59 15.49 0.81
CA ASP A 73 4.04 15.37 0.71
C ASP A 73 4.61 14.71 1.96
N GLY A 74 5.64 13.89 1.78
CA GLY A 74 6.28 13.18 2.88
C GLY A 74 5.40 12.11 3.57
N LEU A 75 4.37 11.60 2.87
CA LEU A 75 3.55 10.49 3.38
C LEU A 75 4.44 9.35 3.90
N SER A 76 4.18 8.93 5.12
CA SER A 76 4.89 7.82 5.76
C SER A 76 4.01 6.58 5.81
N THR A 77 4.65 5.43 5.61
CA THR A 77 4.08 4.09 5.78
C THR A 77 4.50 3.56 7.13
N THR A 78 3.53 3.22 7.98
CA THR A 78 3.78 2.43 9.19
C THR A 78 3.71 0.96 8.82
N VAL A 79 4.78 0.22 9.14
CA VAL A 79 4.89 -1.22 8.88
C VAL A 79 4.87 -1.96 10.21
N GLU A 80 4.13 -3.06 10.25
CA GLU A 80 4.03 -3.93 11.42
C GLU A 80 3.85 -5.38 10.97
N TYR A 81 4.50 -6.32 11.64
CA TYR A 81 4.25 -7.75 11.45
C TYR A 81 3.34 -8.26 12.57
N LEU A 82 2.11 -8.63 12.23
CA LEU A 82 1.11 -9.17 13.18
C LEU A 82 1.47 -10.61 13.60
N THR A 83 2.01 -11.37 12.65
CA THR A 83 2.58 -12.70 12.84
C THR A 83 3.76 -12.87 11.88
N PRO A 84 4.61 -13.89 12.06
CA PRO A 84 5.60 -14.26 11.05
C PRO A 84 4.90 -14.61 9.73
N GLY A 85 4.92 -13.68 8.77
CA GLY A 85 4.29 -13.82 7.46
C GLY A 85 3.10 -12.91 7.19
N VAL A 86 2.54 -12.22 8.19
CA VAL A 86 1.47 -11.22 7.98
C VAL A 86 2.00 -9.83 8.27
N ARG A 87 2.44 -9.14 7.20
CA ARG A 87 2.80 -7.72 7.21
C ARG A 87 1.54 -6.87 7.05
N ARG A 88 1.33 -5.95 7.98
CA ARG A 88 0.36 -4.88 7.91
C ARG A 88 1.06 -3.57 7.56
N ARG A 89 0.50 -2.83 6.59
CA ARG A 89 0.90 -1.45 6.32
C ARG A 89 -0.28 -0.52 6.58
N THR A 90 -0.02 0.60 7.25
CA THR A 90 -1.02 1.64 7.51
C THR A 90 -0.46 3.02 7.20
N TRP A 91 -1.38 3.94 6.88
CA TRP A 91 -1.08 5.32 6.54
C TRP A 91 -2.01 6.24 7.31
N ASN A 92 -1.51 7.41 7.72
CA ASN A 92 -2.34 8.45 8.29
C ASN A 92 -2.97 9.28 7.15
N LEU A 93 -4.09 8.79 6.63
CA LEU A 93 -4.81 9.39 5.50
C LEU A 93 -6.16 9.94 5.96
N PRO A 94 -6.67 10.99 5.29
CA PRO A 94 -8.09 11.32 5.38
C PRO A 94 -8.94 10.20 4.75
N GLU A 95 -10.26 10.21 4.97
CA GLU A 95 -11.18 9.30 4.28
C GLU A 95 -11.04 9.45 2.74
N PRO A 96 -11.18 8.37 1.96
CA PRO A 96 -11.06 8.44 0.52
C PRO A 96 -12.21 9.27 -0.06
N THR A 97 -11.92 10.04 -1.11
CA THR A 97 -12.96 10.80 -1.80
C THR A 97 -13.79 9.80 -2.62
N PRO A 98 -15.14 9.85 -2.57
CA PRO A 98 -15.97 8.95 -3.37
C PRO A 98 -15.61 9.09 -4.85
N GLN A 99 -15.11 8.01 -5.44
CA GLN A 99 -14.85 7.96 -6.88
C GLN A 99 -16.21 7.88 -7.55
N GLU A 100 -16.65 8.95 -8.23
CA GLU A 100 -17.92 8.96 -8.96
C GLU A 100 -17.90 7.81 -9.97
N SER A 101 -18.65 6.75 -9.68
CA SER A 101 -18.88 5.65 -10.61
C SER A 101 -19.56 6.22 -11.85
N ALA A 102 -18.84 6.34 -12.96
CA ALA A 102 -19.46 6.55 -14.26
C ALA A 102 -20.41 5.38 -14.52
N GLY A 103 -21.70 5.67 -14.53
CA GLY A 103 -22.79 4.71 -14.78
C GLY A 103 -22.90 4.27 -16.23
#